data_AF-A0A7J7VZH2-F1
#
_entry.id   AF-A0A7J7VZH2-F1
#
_cell.length_a   1.000
_cell.length_b   1.000
_cell.length_c   1.000
_cell.angle_alpha   90.00
_cell.angle_beta   90.00
_cell.angle_gamma   90.00
#
_symmetry.space_group_name_H-M   'P 1'
#
loop_
_entity.id
_entity.type
_entity.pdbx_description
1 polymer ?
#
loop_
_entity_poly.entity_id
_entity_poly.type
_entity_poly.pdbx_seq_one_letter_code
_entity_poly.pdbx_strand_id
1 'polypeptide(L)'
;MADMTRGYLHWVNDKGTILPRGPLMLSPSSLFSAFHREVIEKKPEKFKIECLNDIKNLFAPSKQPFYAAFGNRPNDVYAYIQVGVPDCRIFTVNPKGELIQERTKGNKSSYHRLSELVEHVFPLLNKEQNSAFPCPEFSSFCYWRDPIPKVDLDDLA
;
A
#
# COMPACT_ATOMS: atom_id res chain seq x y z
N MET A 1 -12.60 7.25 -22.10
CA MET A 1 -12.05 7.87 -20.86
C MET A 1 -10.87 7.09 -20.31
N ALA A 2 -10.95 5.76 -20.17
CA ALA A 2 -9.86 4.94 -19.66
C ALA A 2 -8.51 5.16 -20.37
N ASP A 3 -8.50 5.23 -21.72
CA ASP A 3 -7.26 5.44 -22.48
C ASP A 3 -6.67 6.83 -22.27
N MET A 4 -7.52 7.86 -22.11
CA MET A 4 -7.07 9.22 -21.78
C MET A 4 -6.42 9.26 -20.39
N THR A 5 -7.05 8.65 -19.38
CA THR A 5 -6.49 8.56 -18.03
C THR A 5 -5.18 7.76 -18.03
N ARG A 6 -5.13 6.64 -18.74
CA ARG A 6 -3.91 5.83 -18.88
C ARG A 6 -2.78 6.62 -19.52
N GLY A 7 -3.09 7.34 -20.61
CA GLY A 7 -2.14 8.22 -21.29
C GLY A 7 -1.64 9.33 -20.37
N TYR A 8 -2.55 10.00 -19.67
CA TYR A 8 -2.21 11.03 -18.68
C TYR A 8 -1.22 10.50 -17.63
N LEU A 9 -1.54 9.39 -16.96
CA LEU A 9 -0.68 8.79 -15.93
C LEU A 9 0.70 8.40 -16.46
N HIS A 10 0.82 7.98 -17.72
CA HIS A 10 2.09 7.66 -18.36
C HIS A 10 2.98 8.90 -18.58
N TRP A 11 2.39 10.08 -18.72
CA TRP A 11 3.11 11.32 -19.02
C TRP A 11 3.34 12.22 -17.79
N VAL A 12 2.75 11.89 -16.63
CA VAL A 12 3.03 12.62 -15.38
C VAL A 12 4.51 12.47 -15.03
N ASN A 13 5.17 13.62 -14.89
CA ASN A 13 6.58 13.74 -14.50
C ASN A 13 6.71 14.91 -13.52
N ASP A 14 7.16 14.63 -12.30
CA ASP A 14 7.52 15.63 -11.31
C ASP A 14 9.04 15.62 -11.11
N LYS A 15 9.72 16.64 -11.66
CA LYS A 15 11.18 16.85 -11.52
C LYS A 15 12.03 15.62 -11.87
N GLY A 16 11.64 14.88 -12.90
CA GLY A 16 12.30 13.65 -13.34
C GLY A 16 11.74 12.37 -12.71
N THR A 17 10.83 12.47 -11.74
CA THR A 17 10.15 11.33 -11.13
C THR A 17 8.86 11.05 -11.88
N ILE A 18 8.76 9.83 -12.43
CA ILE A 18 7.56 9.36 -13.14
C ILE A 18 6.75 8.41 -12.26
N LEU A 19 5.45 8.28 -12.55
CA LEU A 19 4.61 7.30 -11.87
C LEU A 19 5.04 5.87 -12.26
N PRO A 20 5.10 4.93 -11.30
CA PRO A 20 5.37 3.53 -11.61
C PRO A 20 4.24 2.94 -12.46
N ARG A 21 4.58 1.99 -13.35
CA ARG A 21 3.59 1.29 -14.16
C ARG A 21 2.70 0.41 -13.27
N GLY A 22 1.41 0.42 -13.55
CA GLY A 22 0.43 -0.40 -12.83
C GLY A 22 -0.90 -0.51 -13.59
N PRO A 23 -1.75 -1.48 -13.21
CA PRO A 23 -3.07 -1.63 -13.82
C PRO A 23 -3.98 -0.47 -13.43
N LEU A 24 -4.78 0.01 -14.39
CA LEU A 24 -5.86 0.97 -14.13
C LEU A 24 -7.17 0.18 -14.02
N MET A 25 -7.64 0.00 -12.78
CA MET A 25 -8.90 -0.69 -12.52
C MET A 25 -10.06 0.29 -12.67
N LEU A 26 -11.07 -0.13 -13.43
CA LEU A 26 -12.31 0.62 -13.60
C LEU A 26 -13.41 -0.10 -12.83
N SER A 27 -14.29 0.67 -12.19
CA SER A 27 -15.52 0.11 -11.66
C SER A 27 -16.28 -0.59 -12.80
N PRO A 28 -16.79 -1.82 -12.60
CA PRO A 28 -17.40 -2.64 -13.65
C PRO A 28 -18.74 -2.11 -14.22
N SER A 29 -19.07 -0.82 -14.07
CA SER A 29 -20.31 -0.24 -14.53
C SER A 29 -20.14 0.61 -15.80
N SER A 30 -20.97 0.34 -16.82
CA SER A 30 -21.20 1.24 -17.96
C SER A 30 -21.57 2.65 -17.49
N LEU A 31 -21.26 3.68 -18.30
CA LEU A 31 -21.58 5.09 -18.04
C LEU A 31 -23.04 5.30 -17.58
N PHE A 32 -23.98 4.52 -18.13
CA PHE A 32 -25.41 4.62 -17.86
C PHE A 32 -25.81 4.08 -16.48
N SER A 33 -25.14 3.03 -16.01
CA SER A 33 -25.33 2.46 -14.67
C SER A 33 -24.69 3.34 -13.60
N ALA A 34 -23.56 3.98 -13.91
CA ALA A 34 -22.90 4.96 -13.02
C ALA A 34 -23.77 6.21 -12.80
N PHE A 35 -24.39 6.74 -13.86
CA PHE A 35 -25.34 7.86 -13.77
C PHE A 35 -26.58 7.50 -12.94
N HIS A 36 -27.17 6.32 -13.17
CA HIS A 36 -28.33 5.86 -12.39
C HIS A 36 -27.96 5.72 -10.91
N ARG A 37 -26.75 5.25 -10.56
CA ARG A 37 -26.37 5.02 -9.15
C ARG A 37 -25.94 6.29 -8.40
N GLU A 38 -25.29 7.23 -9.07
CA GLU A 38 -24.92 8.53 -8.49
C GLU A 38 -26.16 9.40 -8.24
N VAL A 39 -27.16 9.33 -9.12
CA VAL A 39 -28.39 10.14 -9.05
C VAL A 39 -29.52 9.46 -8.25
N ILE A 40 -29.63 8.12 -8.25
CA ILE A 40 -30.77 7.39 -7.63
C ILE A 40 -30.37 6.60 -6.37
N GLU A 41 -29.18 6.01 -6.27
CA GLU A 41 -28.79 5.15 -5.11
C GLU A 41 -27.87 5.81 -4.06
N LYS A 42 -27.16 6.90 -4.41
CA LYS A 42 -26.32 7.71 -3.50
C LYS A 42 -25.23 6.94 -2.71
N LYS A 43 -24.81 5.74 -3.13
CA LYS A 43 -23.79 4.89 -2.45
C LYS A 43 -22.62 4.49 -3.36
N PRO A 44 -21.71 5.41 -3.72
CA PRO A 44 -20.59 5.13 -4.62
C PRO A 44 -19.57 4.12 -4.05
N GLU A 45 -19.47 4.00 -2.72
CA GLU A 45 -18.53 3.11 -2.02
C GLU A 45 -18.74 1.62 -2.33
N LYS A 46 -19.98 1.19 -2.59
CA LYS A 46 -20.31 -0.22 -2.87
C LYS A 46 -19.52 -0.77 -4.05
N PHE A 47 -19.36 0.03 -5.12
CA PHE A 47 -18.63 -0.41 -6.31
C PHE A 47 -17.14 -0.61 -6.05
N LYS A 48 -16.54 0.31 -5.28
CA LYS A 48 -15.12 0.23 -4.95
C LYS A 48 -14.87 -1.00 -4.07
N ILE A 49 -15.78 -1.30 -3.14
CA ILE A 49 -15.73 -2.52 -2.33
C ILE A 49 -15.84 -3.78 -3.19
N GLU A 50 -16.80 -3.83 -4.11
CA GLU A 50 -16.98 -4.98 -5.04
C GLU A 50 -15.74 -5.21 -5.89
N CYS A 51 -15.27 -4.19 -6.61
CA CYS A 51 -14.08 -4.28 -7.45
C CYS A 51 -12.82 -4.71 -6.68
N LEU A 52 -12.61 -4.15 -5.48
CA LEU A 52 -11.47 -4.53 -4.63
C LEU A 52 -11.62 -5.95 -4.08
N ASN A 53 -12.84 -6.40 -3.75
CA ASN A 53 -13.09 -7.78 -3.33
C ASN A 53 -12.88 -8.77 -4.46
N ASP A 54 -13.28 -8.44 -5.69
CA ASP A 54 -13.02 -9.28 -6.87
C ASP A 54 -11.52 -9.51 -7.02
N ILE A 55 -10.71 -8.44 -6.90
CA ILE A 55 -9.24 -8.55 -6.89
C ILE A 55 -8.76 -9.41 -5.73
N LYS A 56 -9.27 -9.17 -4.51
CA LYS A 56 -8.87 -9.92 -3.30
C LYS A 56 -9.12 -11.41 -3.46
N ASN A 57 -10.24 -11.79 -4.08
CA ASN A 57 -10.64 -13.17 -4.28
C ASN A 57 -9.81 -13.91 -5.35
N LEU A 58 -9.00 -13.19 -6.14
CA LEU A 58 -8.00 -13.81 -7.01
C LEU A 58 -6.79 -14.36 -6.23
N PHE A 59 -6.62 -13.98 -4.97
CA PHE A 59 -5.54 -14.44 -4.10
C PHE A 59 -6.01 -15.55 -3.16
N ALA A 60 -5.07 -16.36 -2.67
CA ALA A 60 -5.37 -17.41 -1.69
C ALA A 60 -6.02 -16.82 -0.42
N PRO A 61 -6.98 -17.50 0.23
CA PRO A 61 -7.74 -16.95 1.36
C PRO A 61 -6.91 -16.44 2.55
N SER A 62 -5.71 -16.99 2.76
CA SER A 62 -4.79 -16.59 3.83
C SER A 62 -3.91 -15.38 3.48
N LYS A 63 -3.96 -14.89 2.23
CA LYS A 63 -3.17 -13.74 1.77
C LYS A 63 -4.00 -12.46 1.85
N GLN A 64 -3.40 -11.40 2.37
CA GLN A 64 -3.93 -10.03 2.29
C GLN A 64 -3.20 -9.29 1.16
N PRO A 65 -3.80 -9.14 -0.03
CA PRO A 65 -3.09 -8.61 -1.19
C PRO A 65 -2.92 -7.08 -1.14
N PHE A 66 -3.75 -6.38 -0.37
CA PHE A 66 -3.69 -4.93 -0.26
C PHE A 66 -2.84 -4.51 0.93
N TYR A 67 -1.64 -4.01 0.65
CA TYR A 67 -0.71 -3.57 1.68
C TYR A 67 -1.08 -2.20 2.27
N ALA A 68 -1.40 -1.23 1.41
CA ALA A 68 -1.77 0.14 1.77
C ALA A 68 -2.70 0.73 0.71
N ALA A 69 -3.39 1.83 1.04
CA ALA A 69 -4.29 2.50 0.11
C ALA A 69 -4.27 4.02 0.27
N PHE A 70 -4.40 4.71 -0.86
CA PHE A 70 -4.51 6.16 -0.94
C PHE A 70 -5.86 6.53 -1.55
N GLY A 71 -6.57 7.47 -0.93
CA GLY A 71 -7.86 7.97 -1.42
C GLY A 71 -7.98 9.46 -1.19
N ASN A 72 -9.07 10.07 -1.65
CA ASN A 72 -9.33 11.49 -1.48
C ASN A 72 -10.72 11.76 -0.87
N ARG A 73 -11.53 10.72 -0.68
CA ARG A 73 -12.86 10.81 -0.05
C ARG A 73 -12.96 9.87 1.15
N PRO A 74 -13.76 10.22 2.18
CA PRO A 74 -14.06 9.32 3.29
C PRO A 74 -14.65 7.97 2.83
N ASN A 75 -15.39 7.95 1.72
CA ASN A 75 -15.94 6.74 1.13
C ASN A 75 -14.84 5.77 0.64
N ASP A 76 -13.66 6.28 0.28
CA ASP A 76 -12.52 5.46 -0.11
C ASP A 76 -11.97 4.71 1.10
N VAL A 77 -11.81 5.42 2.22
CA VAL A 77 -11.38 4.86 3.50
C VAL A 77 -12.29 3.70 3.91
N TYR A 78 -13.61 3.94 3.86
CA TYR A 78 -14.59 2.88 4.17
C TYR A 78 -14.39 1.66 3.25
N ALA A 79 -14.22 1.87 1.94
CA ALA A 79 -14.00 0.77 1.01
C ALA A 79 -12.71 -0.02 1.30
N TYR A 80 -11.62 0.66 1.66
CA TYR A 80 -10.34 0.03 1.99
C TYR A 80 -10.40 -0.80 3.27
N ILE A 81 -11.11 -0.32 4.30
CA ILE A 81 -11.35 -1.09 5.54
C ILE A 81 -12.14 -2.36 5.23
N GLN A 82 -13.17 -2.30 4.39
CA GLN A 82 -14.00 -3.46 4.05
C GLN A 82 -13.21 -4.59 3.37
N VAL A 83 -12.18 -4.26 2.59
CA VAL A 83 -11.33 -5.28 1.94
C VAL A 83 -10.14 -5.73 2.80
N GLY A 84 -9.97 -5.13 3.98
CA GLY A 84 -9.00 -5.56 4.99
C GLY A 84 -7.66 -4.81 4.96
N VAL A 85 -7.61 -3.59 4.39
CA VAL A 85 -6.43 -2.73 4.52
C VAL A 85 -6.36 -2.21 5.97
N PRO A 86 -5.22 -2.35 6.67
CA PRO A 86 -5.07 -1.79 8.03
C PRO A 86 -5.23 -0.27 8.05
N ASP A 87 -5.87 0.27 9.09
CA ASP A 87 -6.08 1.72 9.28
C ASP A 87 -4.77 2.52 9.31
N CYS A 88 -3.69 1.93 9.83
CA CYS A 88 -2.35 2.51 9.82
C CYS A 88 -1.73 2.59 8.42
N ARG A 89 -2.40 2.08 7.39
CA ARG A 89 -1.91 2.09 6.00
C ARG A 89 -2.94 2.66 5.01
N ILE A 90 -3.97 3.31 5.53
CA ILE A 90 -4.93 4.06 4.73
C ILE A 90 -4.62 5.54 4.86
N PHE A 91 -4.45 6.21 3.73
CA PHE A 91 -4.12 7.63 3.66
C PHE A 91 -5.16 8.38 2.82
N THR A 92 -5.66 9.50 3.33
CA THR A 92 -6.52 10.43 2.60
C THR A 92 -5.73 11.68 2.21
N VAL A 93 -5.71 12.01 0.92
CA VAL A 93 -5.12 13.26 0.41
C VAL A 93 -6.21 14.31 0.20
N ASN A 94 -5.95 15.54 0.66
CA ASN A 94 -6.85 16.66 0.41
C ASN A 94 -6.35 17.56 -0.75
N PRO A 95 -7.16 18.51 -1.25
CA PRO A 95 -6.76 19.38 -2.37
C PRO A 95 -5.54 20.27 -2.11
N LYS A 96 -5.12 20.45 -0.84
CA LYS A 96 -3.90 21.18 -0.47
C LYS A 96 -2.64 20.29 -0.54
N GLY A 97 -2.80 19.00 -0.83
CA GLY A 97 -1.72 18.02 -0.81
C GLY A 97 -1.35 17.51 0.59
N GLU A 98 -2.16 17.81 1.61
CA GLU A 98 -1.97 17.25 2.96
C GLU A 98 -2.43 15.79 2.97
N LEU A 99 -1.61 14.92 3.55
CA LEU A 99 -1.93 13.51 3.80
C LEU A 99 -2.40 13.31 5.23
N ILE A 100 -3.51 12.58 5.40
CA ILE A 100 -4.07 12.22 6.71
C ILE A 100 -4.12 10.69 6.78
N GLN A 101 -3.47 10.12 7.79
CA GLN A 101 -3.51 8.67 8.05
C GLN A 101 -4.78 8.33 8.84
N GLU A 102 -5.49 7.27 8.43
CA GLU A 102 -6.79 6.90 9.02
C GLU A 102 -6.69 6.60 10.52
N ARG A 103 -5.64 5.90 10.96
CA ARG A 103 -5.39 5.63 12.38
C ARG A 103 -5.16 6.90 13.22
N THR A 104 -4.67 7.98 12.61
CA THR A 104 -4.26 9.21 13.32
C THR A 104 -4.84 10.44 12.64
N LYS A 105 -6.18 10.51 12.60
CA LYS A 105 -6.97 11.55 11.90
C LYS A 105 -6.66 13.00 12.28
N GLY A 106 -5.95 13.25 13.38
CA GLY A 106 -5.50 14.58 13.80
C GLY A 106 -4.15 15.01 13.24
N ASN A 107 -3.34 14.07 12.75
CA ASN A 107 -1.99 14.36 12.27
C ASN A 107 -2.01 14.55 10.76
N LYS A 108 -1.71 15.77 10.34
CA LYS A 108 -1.46 16.12 8.94
C LYS A 108 0.00 15.89 8.61
N SER A 109 0.24 15.23 7.49
CA SER A 109 1.56 14.96 6.93
C SER A 109 1.58 15.36 5.45
N SER A 110 2.64 15.01 4.73
CA SER A 110 2.79 15.25 3.29
C SER A 110 3.42 14.04 2.61
N TYR A 111 3.31 13.96 1.27
CA TYR A 111 4.02 12.92 0.51
C TYR A 111 5.53 12.98 0.72
N HIS A 112 6.10 14.18 0.90
CA HIS A 112 7.52 14.35 1.21
C HIS A 112 7.89 13.67 2.53
N ARG A 113 7.14 13.94 3.61
CA ARG A 113 7.39 13.32 4.91
C ARG A 113 7.16 11.80 4.88
N LEU A 114 6.17 11.33 4.13
CA LEU A 114 5.95 9.90 3.90
C LEU A 114 7.14 9.27 3.16
N SER A 115 7.71 9.97 2.19
CA SER A 115 8.90 9.52 1.44
C SER A 115 10.12 9.38 2.35
N GLU A 116 10.32 10.28 3.32
CA GLU A 116 11.40 10.16 4.30
C GLU A 116 11.25 8.92 5.20
N LEU A 117 10.01 8.44 5.40
CA LEU A 117 9.69 7.28 6.24
C LEU A 117 9.38 6.02 5.42
N VAL A 118 9.67 6.04 4.11
CA VAL A 118 9.22 4.98 3.17
C VAL A 118 9.72 3.60 3.58
N GLU A 119 10.95 3.47 4.05
CA GLU A 119 11.52 2.17 4.46
C GLU A 119 10.82 1.57 5.68
N HIS A 120 10.27 2.42 6.56
CA HIS A 120 9.53 1.97 7.72
C HIS A 120 8.07 1.65 7.38
N VAL A 121 7.44 2.48 6.54
CA VAL A 121 6.02 2.32 6.16
C VAL A 121 5.84 1.24 5.11
N PHE A 122 6.80 1.10 4.19
CA PHE A 122 6.86 0.14 3.07
C PHE A 122 8.20 -0.60 3.10
N PRO A 123 8.40 -1.52 4.05
CA PRO A 123 9.63 -2.29 4.15
C PRO A 123 9.79 -3.19 2.92
N LEU A 124 11.05 -3.44 2.56
CA LEU A 124 11.38 -4.31 1.43
C LEU A 124 10.91 -5.75 1.70
N LEU A 125 10.27 -6.36 0.71
CA LEU A 125 9.76 -7.73 0.79
C LEU A 125 10.90 -8.77 0.84
N ASN A 126 12.01 -8.51 0.14
CA ASN A 126 13.20 -9.34 0.16
C ASN A 126 14.35 -8.56 0.81
N LYS A 127 14.77 -9.00 2.01
CA LYS A 127 15.97 -8.47 2.68
C LYS A 127 17.27 -8.89 2.00
N GLU A 128 17.25 -9.83 1.06
CA GLU A 128 18.44 -10.31 0.33
C GLU A 128 19.09 -9.23 -0.54
N GLN A 129 18.34 -8.19 -0.94
CA GLN A 129 18.94 -7.03 -1.61
C GLN A 129 19.54 -6.00 -0.63
N ASN A 130 19.36 -6.20 0.68
CA ASN A 130 19.79 -5.30 1.75
C ASN A 130 20.74 -5.95 2.78
N SER A 131 21.18 -7.19 2.56
CA SER A 131 22.48 -7.56 3.09
C SER A 131 23.50 -6.78 2.27
N ALA A 132 23.98 -5.66 2.82
CA ALA A 132 25.14 -4.92 2.29
C ALA A 132 26.40 -5.82 2.11
N PHE A 133 26.31 -7.10 2.50
CA PHE A 133 27.31 -8.12 2.31
C PHE A 133 26.65 -9.32 1.62
N PRO A 134 27.10 -9.73 0.42
CA PRO A 134 26.67 -10.97 -0.23
C PRO A 134 26.96 -12.21 0.62
N CYS A 135 27.78 -12.08 1.68
CA CYS A 135 28.07 -13.11 2.65
C CYS A 135 28.00 -12.51 4.08
N PRO A 136 26.84 -12.49 4.75
CA PRO A 136 26.67 -11.86 6.07
C PRO A 136 27.56 -12.48 7.16
N GLU A 137 27.95 -13.74 6.98
CA GLU A 137 28.93 -14.49 7.80
C GLU A 137 30.32 -13.83 7.79
N PHE A 138 30.71 -13.18 6.68
CA PHE A 138 32.00 -12.48 6.54
C PHE A 138 31.91 -10.98 6.78
N SER A 139 30.79 -10.47 7.29
CA SER A 139 30.72 -9.08 7.73
C SER A 139 31.70 -8.84 8.88
N SER A 140 32.25 -7.63 8.99
CA SER A 140 33.17 -7.28 10.09
C SER A 140 32.56 -7.49 11.49
N PHE A 141 31.24 -7.55 11.61
CA PHE A 141 30.56 -7.84 12.87
C PHE A 141 30.46 -9.34 13.16
N CYS A 142 30.22 -10.17 12.14
CA CYS A 142 30.03 -11.61 12.29
C CYS A 142 31.35 -12.38 12.26
N TYR A 143 32.30 -12.00 11.41
CA TYR A 143 33.54 -12.77 11.17
C TYR A 143 34.48 -12.83 12.39
N TRP A 144 34.54 -11.74 13.16
CA TRP A 144 35.41 -11.63 14.33
C TRP A 144 34.74 -12.02 15.65
N ARG A 145 33.46 -12.42 15.62
CA ARG A 145 32.75 -12.84 16.82
C ARG A 145 33.04 -14.29 17.14
N ASP A 146 33.23 -14.57 18.43
CA ASP A 146 33.25 -15.94 18.91
C ASP A 146 31.90 -16.61 18.64
N PRO A 147 31.89 -17.89 18.22
CA PRO A 147 30.66 -18.66 18.09
C PRO A 147 29.87 -18.67 19.39
N ILE A 148 28.54 -18.63 19.29
CA ILE A 148 27.68 -18.77 20.47
C ILE A 148 27.98 -20.13 21.10
N PRO A 149 28.28 -20.20 22.42
CA PRO A 149 28.50 -21.46 23.10
C PRO A 149 27.30 -22.39 22.90
N LYS A 150 27.59 -23.67 22.65
CA LYS A 150 26.54 -24.68 22.62
C LYS A 150 25.96 -24.78 24.03
N VAL A 151 24.69 -24.41 24.18
CA VAL A 151 23.93 -24.65 25.41
C VAL A 151 23.54 -26.11 25.41
N ASP A 152 23.99 -26.85 26.43
CA ASP A 152 23.44 -28.17 26.69
C ASP A 152 22.03 -28.00 27.26
N LEU A 153 21.03 -28.60 26.62
CA LEU A 153 19.66 -28.56 27.13
C LEU A 153 19.47 -29.51 28.31
N ASP A 154 20.40 -30.46 28.51
CA ASP A 154 20.42 -31.35 29.66
C ASP A 154 20.88 -30.61 30.94
N ASP A 155 21.57 -29.47 30.82
CA ASP A 155 21.94 -28.58 31.94
C ASP A 155 20.76 -27.73 32.46
N LEU A 156 19.62 -27.74 31.75
CA LEU A 156 18.39 -27.02 32.10
C LEU A 156 17.34 -27.89 32.80
N ALA A 157 17.63 -29.20 32.98
CA ALA A 157 16.74 -30.19 33.58
C ALA A 157 16.94 -30.33 35.11
#